data_AF-A0A067PH81-F1
#
_entry.id   AF-A0A067PH81-F1
#
_cell.length_a   1.000
_cell.length_b   1.000
_cell.length_c   1.000
_cell.angle_alpha   90.00
_cell.angle_beta   90.00
_cell.angle_gamma   90.00
#
_symmetry.space_group_name_H-M   'P 1'
#
loop_
_entity.id
_entity.type
_entity.pdbx_description
1 polymer ?
#
loop_
_entity_poly.entity_id
_entity_poly.type
_entity_poly.pdbx_seq_one_letter_code
_entity_poly.pdbx_strand_id
1 'polypeptide(L)'
;MIYIQLHKLAFKIIHSTMKLLPVWHKIVVEQKLADWLMPGDVAMRWNSTYDMLEFALEYQKVLGIISSDRSMELREFELLNRDACQQCLVLAQQILKHATLFFSHSTPNLATVIPTMDIIDKTLATNSLDMLKYDTSICASVSLAKKMLNRYYNMTD
;
A
#
# COMPACT_ATOMS: atom_id res chain seq x y z
N MET A 1 -2.29 -3.88 -7.99
CA MET A 1 -1.82 -3.04 -9.12
C MET A 1 -1.25 -1.70 -8.65
N ILE A 2 -1.98 -0.96 -7.81
CA ILE A 2 -1.60 0.36 -7.27
C ILE A 2 -0.29 0.34 -6.47
N TYR A 3 -0.14 -0.62 -5.55
CA TYR A 3 1.10 -0.75 -4.75
C TYR A 3 2.35 -0.91 -5.62
N ILE A 4 2.30 -1.75 -6.66
CA ILE A 4 3.42 -1.95 -7.59
C ILE A 4 3.76 -0.66 -8.33
N GLN A 5 2.75 0.14 -8.70
CA GLN A 5 2.96 1.43 -9.35
C GLN A 5 3.63 2.44 -8.41
N LEU A 6 3.16 2.53 -7.16
CA LEU A 6 3.78 3.37 -6.13
C LEU A 6 5.23 2.96 -5.88
N HIS A 7 5.50 1.67 -5.84
CA HIS A 7 6.85 1.17 -5.65
C HIS A 7 7.79 1.52 -6.81
N LYS A 8 7.33 1.33 -8.05
CA LYS A 8 8.10 1.72 -9.24
C LYS A 8 8.37 3.23 -9.29
N LEU A 9 7.38 4.04 -8.89
CA LEU A 9 7.54 5.48 -8.81
C LEU A 9 8.55 5.88 -7.72
N ALA A 10 8.44 5.32 -6.51
CA ALA A 10 9.39 5.55 -5.42
C ALA A 10 10.81 5.22 -5.87
N PHE A 11 11.00 4.05 -6.49
CA PHE A 11 12.29 3.61 -7.02
C PHE A 11 12.85 4.61 -8.05
N LYS A 12 12.04 5.04 -9.02
CA LYS A 12 12.46 6.01 -10.04
C LYS A 12 12.90 7.34 -9.43
N ILE A 13 12.15 7.85 -8.45
CA ILE A 13 12.48 9.14 -7.79
C ILE A 13 13.77 9.02 -6.99
N ILE A 14 13.88 7.99 -6.13
CA ILE A 14 15.02 7.78 -5.23
C ILE A 14 16.31 7.56 -6.02
N HIS A 15 16.25 6.77 -7.10
CA HIS A 15 17.44 6.42 -7.88
C HIS A 15 17.79 7.42 -8.98
N SER A 16 16.95 8.43 -9.24
CA SER A 16 17.25 9.53 -10.18
C SER A 16 17.80 10.75 -9.42
N THR A 17 18.98 10.57 -8.83
CA THR A 17 19.62 11.52 -7.92
C THR A 17 19.89 12.89 -8.53
N MET A 18 20.08 12.96 -9.85
CA MET A 18 20.40 14.22 -10.56
C MET A 18 19.19 14.95 -11.15
N LYS A 19 18.07 14.24 -11.39
CA LYS A 19 16.94 14.79 -12.14
C LYS A 19 15.66 14.84 -11.31
N LEU A 20 15.18 13.68 -10.82
CA LEU A 20 13.91 13.62 -10.11
C LEU A 20 14.05 13.96 -8.63
N LEU A 21 15.10 13.47 -7.97
CA LEU A 21 15.30 13.67 -6.54
C LEU A 21 15.41 15.16 -6.14
N PRO A 22 16.19 16.01 -6.84
CA PRO A 22 16.26 17.43 -6.49
C PRO A 22 14.93 18.16 -6.72
N VAL A 23 14.19 17.76 -7.76
CA VAL A 23 12.90 18.36 -8.07
C VAL A 23 11.83 17.92 -7.06
N TRP A 24 11.87 16.67 -6.61
CA TRP A 24 11.03 16.18 -5.50
C TRP A 24 11.17 17.09 -4.28
N HIS A 25 12.41 17.28 -3.78
CA HIS A 25 12.67 18.13 -2.62
C HIS A 25 12.15 19.56 -2.83
N LYS A 26 12.37 20.13 -4.03
CA LYS A 26 11.85 21.47 -4.37
C LYS A 26 10.32 21.54 -4.26
N ILE A 27 9.60 20.58 -4.85
CA ILE A 27 8.12 20.57 -4.83
C ILE A 27 7.61 20.33 -3.40
N VAL A 28 8.25 19.45 -2.62
CA VAL A 28 7.85 19.17 -1.23
C VAL A 28 7.95 20.43 -0.37
N VAL A 29 9.04 21.19 -0.50
CA VAL A 29 9.23 22.47 0.19
C VAL A 29 8.19 23.50 -0.27
N GLU A 30 7.91 23.60 -1.58
CA GLU A 30 6.87 24.49 -2.13
C GLU A 30 5.46 24.14 -1.61
N GLN A 31 5.16 22.86 -1.41
CA GLN A 31 3.89 22.39 -0.83
C GLN A 31 3.84 22.49 0.70
N LYS A 32 4.89 23.00 1.35
CA LYS A 32 5.01 23.12 2.82
C LYS A 32 4.84 21.78 3.56
N LEU A 33 5.24 20.68 2.93
CA LEU A 33 5.25 19.35 3.55
C LEU A 33 6.62 19.09 4.19
N ALA A 34 6.67 18.10 5.07
CA ALA A 34 7.94 17.67 5.65
C ALA A 34 8.83 17.09 4.54
N ASP A 35 10.14 17.36 4.62
CA ASP A 35 11.08 16.94 3.57
C ASP A 35 11.42 15.44 3.67
N TRP A 36 10.43 14.62 3.35
CA TRP A 36 10.48 13.17 3.48
C TRP A 36 10.57 12.52 2.11
N LEU A 37 11.38 11.47 2.04
CA LEU A 37 11.45 10.60 0.88
C LEU A 37 10.36 9.55 0.95
N MET A 38 9.86 9.17 -0.22
CA MET A 38 8.87 8.12 -0.33
C MET A 38 9.42 6.82 0.29
N PRO A 39 8.64 6.11 1.13
CA PRO A 39 9.06 4.83 1.68
C PRO A 39 9.38 3.86 0.54
N GLY A 40 10.58 3.27 0.58
CA GLY A 40 10.96 2.18 -0.31
C GLY A 40 10.38 0.84 0.17
N ASP A 41 10.35 -0.14 -0.72
CA ASP A 41 10.04 -1.51 -0.30
C ASP A 41 11.17 -2.03 0.59
N VAL A 42 10.76 -2.64 1.70
CA VAL A 42 11.64 -3.29 2.65
C VAL A 42 11.08 -4.70 2.78
N ALA A 43 11.79 -5.66 2.19
CA ALA A 43 11.37 -7.07 2.09
C ALA A 43 10.96 -7.71 3.44
N MET A 44 11.35 -7.12 4.57
CA MET A 44 11.07 -7.61 5.93
C MET A 44 9.97 -6.83 6.68
N ARG A 45 9.22 -5.91 6.03
CA ARG A 45 8.16 -5.14 6.70
C ARG A 45 6.80 -5.43 6.07
N TRP A 46 6.00 -6.26 6.73
CA TRP A 46 4.61 -6.56 6.35
C TRP A 46 3.70 -5.33 6.29
N ASN A 47 4.13 -4.26 6.95
CA ASN A 47 3.41 -2.99 6.98
C ASN A 47 3.83 -2.00 5.86
N SER A 48 4.80 -2.35 5.01
CA SER A 48 5.30 -1.45 3.96
C SER A 48 4.20 -1.01 3.00
N THR A 49 3.27 -1.91 2.66
CA THR A 49 2.11 -1.59 1.82
C THR A 49 1.24 -0.49 2.45
N TYR A 50 0.95 -0.58 3.74
CA TYR A 50 0.17 0.43 4.46
C TYR A 50 0.92 1.75 4.49
N ASP A 51 2.20 1.74 4.89
CA ASP A 51 3.00 2.96 5.04
C ASP A 51 3.19 3.68 3.68
N MET A 52 3.34 2.94 2.59
CA MET A 52 3.42 3.51 1.23
C MET A 52 2.09 4.13 0.78
N LEU A 53 0.96 3.50 1.09
CA LEU A 53 -0.37 4.03 0.73
C LEU A 53 -0.72 5.27 1.55
N GLU A 54 -0.40 5.28 2.84
CA GLU A 54 -0.57 6.42 3.73
C GLU A 54 0.26 7.61 3.24
N PHE A 55 1.54 7.38 2.92
CA PHE A 55 2.42 8.39 2.34
C PHE A 55 1.90 8.91 0.99
N ALA A 56 1.46 8.02 0.09
CA ALA A 56 0.96 8.43 -1.22
C ALA A 56 -0.28 9.33 -1.14
N LEU A 57 -1.14 9.12 -0.14
CA LEU A 57 -2.31 9.96 0.10
C LEU A 57 -1.93 11.32 0.72
N GLU A 58 -0.94 11.34 1.63
CA GLU A 58 -0.42 12.59 2.22
C GLU A 58 0.30 13.46 1.18
N TYR A 59 1.17 12.85 0.36
CA TYR A 59 1.98 13.53 -0.66
C TYR A 59 1.30 13.57 -2.03
N GLN A 60 -0.02 13.35 -2.10
CA GLN A 60 -0.76 13.23 -3.35
C GLN A 60 -0.58 14.46 -4.26
N LYS A 61 -0.55 15.67 -3.70
CA LYS A 61 -0.34 16.90 -4.46
C LYS A 61 1.04 16.96 -5.11
N VAL A 62 2.08 16.57 -4.36
CA VAL A 62 3.46 16.50 -4.85
C VAL A 62 3.56 15.46 -5.97
N LEU A 63 2.95 14.30 -5.76
CA LEU A 63 2.87 13.22 -6.76
C LEU A 63 2.13 13.66 -8.04
N GLY A 64 1.05 14.44 -7.91
CA GLY A 64 0.36 15.03 -9.05
C GLY A 64 1.26 15.98 -9.84
N ILE A 65 1.94 16.91 -9.16
CA ILE A 65 2.80 17.90 -9.82
C ILE A 65 3.98 17.22 -10.54
N ILE A 66 4.67 16.30 -9.87
CA ILE A 66 5.85 15.64 -10.43
C ILE A 66 5.50 14.67 -11.58
N SER A 67 4.29 14.09 -11.56
CA SER A 67 3.83 13.17 -12.61
C SER A 67 3.28 13.90 -13.85
N SER A 68 2.72 15.11 -13.69
CA SER A 68 2.20 15.91 -14.80
C SER A 68 3.30 16.57 -15.65
N ASP A 69 4.51 16.75 -15.12
CA ASP A 69 5.63 17.31 -15.89
C ASP A 69 6.13 16.32 -16.95
N ARG A 70 5.97 16.70 -18.23
CA ARG A 70 6.38 15.89 -19.39
C ARG A 70 7.87 15.60 -19.42
N SER A 71 8.69 16.48 -18.84
CA SER A 71 10.15 16.32 -18.81
C SER A 71 10.61 15.19 -17.87
N MET A 72 9.74 14.76 -16.94
CA MET A 72 10.09 13.82 -15.87
C MET A 72 9.82 12.36 -16.20
N GLU A 73 9.11 12.07 -17.31
CA GLU A 73 8.78 10.69 -17.73
C GLU A 73 8.05 9.87 -16.65
N LEU A 74 7.30 10.54 -15.77
CA LEU A 74 6.50 9.94 -14.69
C LEU A 74 4.99 9.92 -14.99
N ARG A 75 4.58 10.30 -16.20
CA ARG A 75 3.18 10.38 -16.62
C ARG A 75 2.43 9.06 -16.51
N GLU A 76 3.11 7.92 -16.63
CA GLU A 76 2.50 6.60 -16.44
C GLU A 76 1.91 6.39 -15.03
N PHE A 77 2.32 7.21 -14.05
CA PHE A 77 1.83 7.20 -12.67
C PHE A 77 0.81 8.32 -12.37
N GLU A 78 0.47 9.16 -13.34
CA GLU A 78 -0.52 10.24 -13.22
C GLU A 78 -1.93 9.70 -12.90
N LEU A 79 -2.20 8.44 -13.26
CA LEU A 79 -3.46 7.73 -13.03
C LEU A 79 -3.58 7.10 -11.64
N LEU A 80 -2.80 7.55 -10.65
CA LEU A 80 -2.95 7.07 -9.29
C LEU A 80 -4.32 7.50 -8.73
N ASN A 81 -5.31 6.62 -8.86
CA ASN A 81 -6.67 6.91 -8.41
C ASN A 81 -6.68 7.04 -6.88
N ARG A 82 -6.99 8.25 -6.40
CA ARG A 82 -7.09 8.57 -4.98
C ARG A 82 -8.05 7.65 -4.25
N ASP A 83 -9.22 7.41 -4.85
CA ASP A 83 -10.28 6.62 -4.23
C ASP A 83 -9.83 5.18 -4.11
N ALA A 84 -9.18 4.64 -5.14
CA ALA A 84 -8.62 3.31 -5.11
C ALA A 84 -7.44 3.18 -4.11
N CYS A 85 -6.62 4.23 -3.94
CA CYS A 85 -5.59 4.27 -2.90
C CYS A 85 -6.19 4.26 -1.49
N GLN A 86 -7.26 5.04 -1.28
CA GLN A 86 -7.97 5.09 -0.01
C GLN A 86 -8.62 3.74 0.32
N GLN A 87 -9.27 3.11 -0.66
CA GLN A 87 -9.83 1.77 -0.54
C GLN A 87 -8.75 0.73 -0.20
N CYS A 88 -7.61 0.75 -0.90
CA CYS A 88 -6.48 -0.12 -0.60
C CYS A 88 -5.90 0.15 0.80
N LEU A 89 -5.83 1.41 1.25
CA LEU A 89 -5.33 1.76 2.58
C LEU A 89 -6.21 1.14 3.67
N VAL A 90 -7.53 1.27 3.55
CA VAL A 90 -8.50 0.68 4.51
C VAL A 90 -8.32 -0.83 4.60
N LEU A 91 -8.15 -1.51 3.46
CA LEU A 91 -7.92 -2.95 3.42
C LEU A 91 -6.57 -3.34 4.06
N ALA A 92 -5.49 -2.64 3.70
CA ALA A 92 -4.16 -2.86 4.27
C ALA A 92 -4.16 -2.63 5.79
N GLN A 93 -4.93 -1.65 6.27
CA GLN A 93 -5.09 -1.40 7.71
C GLN A 93 -5.76 -2.57 8.42
N GLN A 94 -6.92 -3.01 7.89
CA GLN A 94 -7.71 -4.08 8.50
C GLN A 94 -6.99 -5.43 8.50
N ILE A 95 -6.25 -5.74 7.44
CA ILE A 95 -5.63 -7.06 7.23
C ILE A 95 -4.18 -7.10 7.72
N LEU A 96 -3.36 -6.10 7.34
CA LEU A 96 -1.91 -6.13 7.56
C LEU A 96 -1.51 -5.33 8.81
N LYS A 97 -1.95 -4.06 8.94
CA LYS A 97 -1.52 -3.18 10.04
C LYS A 97 -1.96 -3.71 11.40
N HIS A 98 -3.24 -4.04 11.56
CA HIS A 98 -3.76 -4.52 12.84
C HIS A 98 -3.10 -5.82 13.29
N ALA A 99 -2.98 -6.81 12.40
CA ALA A 99 -2.33 -8.08 12.71
C ALA A 99 -0.83 -7.87 13.05
N THR A 100 -0.12 -7.05 12.26
CA THR A 100 1.30 -6.76 12.50
C THR A 100 1.52 -6.08 13.86
N LEU A 101 0.72 -5.06 14.18
CA LEU A 101 0.82 -4.38 15.48
C LEU A 101 0.50 -5.33 16.65
N PHE A 102 -0.54 -6.15 16.51
CA PHE A 102 -0.91 -7.14 17.52
C PHE A 102 0.26 -8.09 17.85
N PHE A 103 0.91 -8.62 16.81
CA PHE A 103 2.05 -9.52 16.97
C PHE A 103 3.37 -8.83 17.33
N SER A 104 3.47 -7.52 17.12
CA SER A 104 4.67 -6.73 17.47
C SER A 104 4.68 -6.29 18.94
N HIS A 105 3.51 -6.03 19.53
CA HIS A 105 3.39 -5.51 20.91
C HIS A 105 3.14 -6.60 21.97
N SER A 106 2.65 -7.76 21.56
CA SER A 106 2.33 -8.87 22.48
C SER A 106 3.47 -9.88 22.46
N THR A 107 3.65 -10.69 23.52
CA THR A 107 4.28 -12.01 23.36
C THR A 107 3.27 -12.92 22.67
N PRO A 108 3.35 -13.12 21.34
CA PRO A 108 2.36 -13.91 20.63
C PRO A 108 2.52 -15.35 21.09
N ASN A 109 1.46 -15.95 21.61
CA ASN A 109 1.45 -17.39 21.76
C ASN A 109 0.78 -18.00 20.53
N LEU A 110 1.16 -19.24 20.20
CA LEU A 110 0.63 -19.97 19.06
C LEU A 110 -0.92 -20.03 19.06
N ALA A 111 -1.55 -20.01 20.24
CA ALA A 111 -2.99 -20.05 20.38
C ALA A 111 -3.70 -18.76 19.89
N THR A 112 -2.99 -17.62 19.78
CA THR A 112 -3.54 -16.37 19.22
C THR A 112 -3.44 -16.28 17.70
N VAL A 113 -2.66 -17.17 17.06
CA VAL A 113 -2.46 -17.15 15.60
C VAL A 113 -3.73 -17.58 14.88
N ILE A 114 -4.35 -18.69 15.30
CA ILE A 114 -5.57 -19.23 14.65
C ILE A 114 -6.72 -18.21 14.67
N PRO A 115 -7.10 -17.61 15.82
CA PRO A 115 -8.15 -16.59 15.83
C PRO A 115 -7.82 -15.36 14.96
N THR A 116 -6.55 -14.94 14.91
CA THR A 116 -6.13 -13.81 14.08
C THR A 116 -6.26 -14.14 12.60
N MET A 117 -5.89 -15.37 12.19
CA MET A 117 -6.08 -15.86 10.83
C MET A 117 -7.56 -15.95 10.46
N ASP A 118 -8.43 -16.42 11.37
CA ASP A 118 -9.88 -16.48 11.13
C ASP A 118 -10.51 -15.09 10.96
N ILE A 119 -10.04 -14.10 11.72
CA ILE A 119 -10.43 -12.69 11.55
C ILE A 119 -10.03 -12.21 10.15
N ILE A 120 -8.78 -12.43 9.75
CA ILE A 120 -8.28 -12.04 8.41
C ILE A 120 -9.11 -12.74 7.32
N ASP A 121 -9.41 -14.02 7.50
CA ASP A 121 -10.19 -14.82 6.56
C ASP A 121 -11.60 -14.24 6.33
N LYS A 122 -12.29 -13.93 7.43
CA LYS A 122 -13.62 -13.31 7.42
C LYS A 122 -13.58 -11.92 6.80
N THR A 123 -12.56 -11.12 7.11
CA THR A 123 -12.38 -9.78 6.53
C THR A 123 -12.16 -9.86 5.02
N LEU A 124 -11.31 -10.78 4.55
CA LEU A 124 -11.08 -11.00 3.12
C LEU A 124 -12.36 -11.48 2.41
N ALA A 125 -13.09 -12.44 2.98
CA ALA A 125 -14.35 -12.94 2.42
C ALA A 125 -15.38 -11.81 2.27
N THR A 126 -15.57 -11.01 3.32
CA THR A 126 -16.52 -9.90 3.34
C THR A 126 -16.16 -8.83 2.30
N ASN A 127 -14.90 -8.38 2.30
CA ASN A 127 -14.44 -7.32 1.41
C ASN A 127 -14.38 -7.76 -0.06
N SER A 128 -14.21 -9.06 -0.34
CA SER A 128 -14.16 -9.57 -1.72
C SER A 128 -15.47 -9.45 -2.50
N LEU A 129 -16.60 -9.38 -1.79
CA LEU A 129 -17.95 -9.34 -2.36
C LEU A 129 -18.56 -7.93 -2.32
N ASP A 130 -17.91 -6.98 -1.65
CA ASP A 130 -18.43 -5.62 -1.46
C ASP A 130 -18.08 -4.71 -2.65
N MET A 131 -18.74 -4.97 -3.79
CA MET A 131 -18.58 -4.19 -5.02
C MET A 131 -19.18 -2.78 -4.92
N LEU A 132 -19.95 -2.47 -3.87
CA LEU A 132 -20.45 -1.12 -3.60
C LEU A 132 -19.40 -0.26 -2.92
N LYS A 133 -18.52 -0.87 -2.13
CA LYS A 133 -17.46 -0.18 -1.38
C LYS A 133 -16.11 -0.19 -2.09
N TYR A 134 -15.81 -1.21 -2.88
CA TYR A 134 -14.51 -1.38 -3.51
C TYR A 134 -14.57 -1.57 -5.02
N ASP A 135 -13.56 -1.03 -5.71
CA ASP A 135 -13.37 -1.18 -7.14
C ASP A 135 -13.18 -2.66 -7.52
N THR A 136 -13.63 -3.04 -8.72
CA THR A 136 -13.54 -4.42 -9.24
C THR A 136 -12.12 -5.00 -9.16
N SER A 137 -11.11 -4.18 -9.45
CA SER A 137 -9.70 -4.61 -9.39
C SER A 137 -9.24 -4.93 -7.97
N ILE A 138 -9.79 -4.23 -6.97
CA ILE A 138 -9.51 -4.41 -5.55
C ILE A 138 -10.23 -5.67 -5.07
N CYS A 139 -11.52 -5.84 -5.38
CA CYS A 139 -12.27 -7.06 -5.08
C CYS A 139 -11.60 -8.32 -5.66
N ALA A 140 -11.11 -8.25 -6.90
CA ALA A 140 -10.36 -9.33 -7.54
C ALA A 140 -9.05 -9.65 -6.79
N SER A 141 -8.32 -8.62 -6.35
CA SER A 141 -7.09 -8.78 -5.57
C SER A 141 -7.35 -9.40 -4.19
N VAL A 142 -8.41 -8.96 -3.50
CA VAL A 142 -8.85 -9.52 -2.21
C VAL A 142 -9.29 -10.97 -2.37
N SER A 143 -10.02 -11.29 -3.43
CA SER A 143 -10.42 -12.67 -3.77
C SER A 143 -9.21 -13.58 -3.99
N LEU A 144 -8.16 -13.08 -4.63
CA LEU A 144 -6.91 -13.80 -4.82
C LEU A 144 -6.19 -14.04 -3.47
N ALA A 145 -6.14 -13.02 -2.62
CA ALA A 145 -5.57 -13.14 -1.27
C ALA A 145 -6.31 -14.19 -0.42
N LYS A 146 -7.65 -14.21 -0.48
CA LYS A 146 -8.47 -15.26 0.18
C LYS A 146 -8.14 -16.66 -0.32
N LYS A 147 -7.99 -16.83 -1.65
CA LYS A 147 -7.60 -18.13 -2.23
C LYS A 147 -6.21 -18.58 -1.77
N MET A 148 -5.27 -17.65 -1.63
CA MET A 148 -3.94 -17.95 -1.07
C MET A 148 -4.04 -18.37 0.40
N LEU A 149 -4.85 -17.68 1.20
CA LEU A 149 -5.07 -18.05 2.60
C LEU A 149 -5.71 -19.44 2.74
N ASN A 150 -6.73 -19.75 1.93
CA ASN A 150 -7.33 -21.10 1.89
C ASN A 150 -6.29 -22.19 1.58
N ARG A 151 -5.32 -21.89 0.71
CA ARG A 151 -4.24 -22.84 0.39
C ARG A 151 -3.35 -23.12 1.61
N TYR A 152 -3.12 -22.13 2.45
CA TYR A 152 -2.40 -22.34 3.72
C TYR A 152 -3.19 -23.23 4.67
N TYR A 153 -4.49 -22.95 4.87
CA TYR A 153 -5.35 -23.81 5.70
C TYR A 153 -5.32 -25.28 5.24
N ASN A 154 -5.44 -25.53 3.94
CA ASN A 154 -5.37 -26.88 3.36
C ASN A 154 -4.01 -27.59 3.53
N MET A 155 -2.95 -26.89 3.90
CA MET A 155 -1.63 -27.49 4.18
C MET A 155 -1.41 -27.74 5.68
N THR A 156 -2.21 -27.11 6.53
CA THR A 156 -2.17 -27.27 7.99
C THR A 156 -3.19 -28.28 8.52
N ASP A 157 -4.26 -28.54 7.77
CA ASP A 157 -5.18 -29.67 7.96
C ASP A 157 -4.60 -30.97 7.38
#